data_AF-A0A543NHA2-F1
#
_entry.id   AF-A0A543NHA2-F1
#
_cell.length_a   1.000
_cell.length_b   1.000
_cell.length_c   1.000
_cell.angle_alpha   90.00
_cell.angle_beta   90.00
_cell.angle_gamma   90.00
#
_symmetry.space_group_name_H-M   'P 1'
#
loop_
_entity.id
_entity.type
_entity.pdbx_description
1 polymer ?
#
loop_
_entity_poly.entity_id
_entity_poly.type
_entity_poly.pdbx_seq_one_letter_code
_entity_poly.pdbx_strand_id
1 'polypeptide(L)'
;MTTTQNQDTLERLREDYPGWRIWRSRRGTRPAGWVATSLTPQDGRAPTLHADTAEELELQLKNPPMGIGLDIPGQLEWSGGR
;
A
#
# COMPACT_ATOMS: atom_id res chain seq x y z
N MET A 1 13.84 -11.48 14.79
CA MET A 1 12.50 -11.74 15.38
C MET A 1 11.44 -10.81 14.76
N THR A 2 11.35 -10.74 13.43
CA THR A 2 10.53 -9.70 12.75
C THR A 2 9.55 -10.25 11.71
N THR A 3 9.56 -11.55 11.41
CA THR A 3 8.62 -12.14 10.45
C THR A 3 7.26 -12.44 11.08
N THR A 4 7.25 -12.99 12.30
CA THR A 4 6.01 -13.41 12.98
C THR A 4 5.12 -12.22 13.33
N GLN A 5 5.66 -11.12 13.88
CA GLN A 5 4.86 -9.91 14.16
C GLN A 5 4.27 -9.28 12.89
N ASN A 6 5.03 -9.27 11.79
CA ASN A 6 4.53 -8.76 10.52
C ASN A 6 3.42 -9.65 9.95
N GLN A 7 3.46 -10.96 10.21
CA GLN A 7 2.41 -11.87 9.77
C GLN A 7 1.12 -11.69 10.57
N ASP A 8 1.22 -11.59 11.89
CA ASP A 8 0.08 -11.32 12.78
C ASP A 8 -0.63 -10.00 12.42
N THR A 9 0.14 -8.94 12.18
CA THR A 9 -0.38 -7.64 11.74
C THR A 9 -1.05 -7.74 10.37
N LEU A 10 -0.49 -8.52 9.45
CA LEU A 10 -1.05 -8.74 8.12
C LEU A 10 -2.40 -9.46 8.20
N GLU A 11 -2.51 -10.48 9.04
CA GLU A 11 -3.75 -11.25 9.22
C GLU A 11 -4.83 -10.35 9.82
N ARG A 12 -4.52 -9.60 10.89
CA ARG A 12 -5.45 -8.62 11.48
C ARG A 12 -5.98 -7.62 10.45
N LEU A 13 -5.10 -7.03 9.63
CA LEU A 13 -5.52 -6.05 8.63
C LEU A 13 -6.41 -6.68 7.54
N ARG A 14 -6.18 -7.94 7.18
CA ARG A 14 -7.02 -8.64 6.19
C ARG A 14 -8.42 -8.94 6.73
N GLU A 15 -8.53 -9.18 8.04
CA GLU A 15 -9.82 -9.37 8.71
C GLU A 15 -10.60 -8.05 8.88
N ASP A 16 -9.91 -6.96 9.23
CA ASP A 16 -10.51 -5.64 9.42
C ASP A 16 -10.97 -5.00 8.09
N TYR A 17 -10.25 -5.30 6.98
CA TYR A 17 -10.52 -4.72 5.66
C TYR A 17 -10.75 -5.81 4.59
N PRO A 18 -11.86 -6.57 4.63
CA PRO A 18 -12.12 -7.65 3.68
C PRO A 18 -12.31 -7.18 2.23
N GLY A 19 -12.60 -5.89 2.02
CA GLY A 19 -12.65 -5.26 0.69
C GLY A 19 -11.27 -4.99 0.07
N TRP A 20 -10.19 -5.20 0.83
CA TRP A 20 -8.82 -4.93 0.43
C TRP A 20 -7.99 -6.21 0.52
N ARG A 21 -7.23 -6.47 -0.54
CA ARG A 21 -6.21 -7.52 -0.55
C ARG A 21 -4.90 -6.91 -0.08
N ILE A 22 -4.43 -7.31 1.10
CA ILE A 22 -3.24 -6.74 1.74
C ILE A 22 -2.09 -7.76 1.70
N TRP A 23 -0.87 -7.30 1.39
CA TRP A 23 0.33 -8.13 1.36
C TRP A 23 1.62 -7.33 1.62
N ARG A 24 2.74 -8.04 1.83
CA ARG A 24 4.07 -7.44 1.95
C ARG A 24 4.84 -7.57 0.65
N SER A 25 5.34 -6.44 0.15
CA SER A 25 6.30 -6.41 -0.95
C SER A 25 7.70 -6.79 -0.46
N ARG A 26 8.47 -7.45 -1.32
CA ARG A 26 9.87 -7.79 -1.09
C ARG A 26 10.70 -7.21 -2.23
N ARG A 27 11.72 -6.41 -1.92
CA ARG A 27 12.68 -5.88 -2.91
C ARG A 27 13.99 -6.60 -2.66
N GLY A 28 14.22 -7.66 -3.43
CA GLY A 28 15.34 -8.58 -3.21
C GLY A 28 15.25 -9.25 -1.84
N THR A 29 16.30 -9.15 -1.04
CA THR A 29 16.39 -9.74 0.31
C THR A 29 15.83 -8.85 1.42
N ARG A 30 15.37 -7.63 1.10
CA ARG A 30 14.84 -6.69 2.10
C ARG A 30 13.31 -6.60 2.00
N PRO A 31 12.58 -6.60 3.13
CA PRO A 31 11.17 -6.25 3.13
C PRO A 31 11.05 -4.80 2.66
N ALA A 32 10.20 -4.56 1.66
CA ALA A 32 10.20 -3.33 0.89
C ALA A 32 8.94 -2.48 1.01
N GLY A 33 7.96 -2.95 1.77
CA GLY A 33 6.76 -2.18 2.07
C GLY A 33 5.51 -3.03 2.27
N TRP A 34 4.52 -2.44 2.91
CA TRP A 34 3.14 -2.88 2.97
C TRP A 34 2.40 -2.42 1.73
N VAL A 35 1.57 -3.29 1.15
CA VAL A 35 0.79 -3.00 -0.04
C VAL A 35 -0.64 -3.47 0.18
N ALA A 36 -1.61 -2.66 -0.22
CA ALA A 36 -3.02 -3.05 -0.23
C ALA A 36 -3.64 -2.72 -1.58
N THR A 37 -4.39 -3.66 -2.15
CA THR A 37 -5.13 -3.45 -3.39
C THR A 37 -6.61 -3.67 -3.16
N SER A 38 -7.43 -2.71 -3.61
CA SER A 38 -8.88 -2.81 -3.51
C SER A 38 -9.41 -3.92 -4.41
N LEU A 39 -10.26 -4.79 -3.86
CA LEU A 39 -10.95 -5.84 -4.63
C LEU A 39 -12.14 -5.29 -5.42
N THR A 40 -12.67 -4.13 -5.02
CA THR A 40 -13.80 -3.44 -5.65
C THR A 40 -13.42 -2.02 -6.06
N PRO A 41 -12.63 -1.84 -7.15
CA PRO A 41 -12.28 -0.52 -7.66
C PRO A 41 -13.47 0.11 -8.41
N GLN A 42 -14.52 0.52 -7.69
CA GLN A 42 -15.72 1.12 -8.29
C GLN A 42 -15.89 2.61 -8.00
N ASP A 43 -15.02 3.21 -7.17
CA ASP A 43 -15.27 4.54 -6.58
C ASP A 43 -14.24 5.61 -6.97
N GLY A 44 -13.46 5.40 -8.05
CA GLY A 44 -12.41 6.34 -8.43
C GLY A 44 -11.32 6.53 -7.36
N ARG A 45 -11.18 5.59 -6.42
CA ARG A 45 -10.16 5.52 -5.35
C ARG A 45 -8.90 4.81 -5.84
N ALA A 46 -7.76 5.07 -5.20
CA ALA A 46 -6.51 4.46 -5.60
C ALA A 46 -6.63 2.93 -5.50
N PRO A 47 -6.47 2.18 -6.62
CA PRO A 47 -6.68 0.74 -6.59
C PRO A 47 -5.58 0.05 -5.80
N THR A 48 -4.40 0.67 -5.65
CA THR A 48 -3.25 0.12 -4.93
C THR A 48 -2.62 1.18 -4.02
N LEU A 49 -2.51 0.86 -2.74
CA LEU A 49 -1.86 1.64 -1.69
C LEU A 49 -0.51 1.01 -1.36
N HIS A 50 0.48 1.84 -1.08
CA HIS A 50 1.81 1.42 -0.64
C HIS A 50 2.20 2.21 0.61
N ALA A 51 2.87 1.55 1.54
CA ALA A 51 3.33 2.15 2.80
C ALA A 51 4.61 1.45 3.28
N ASP A 52 5.45 2.14 4.04
CA ASP A 52 6.67 1.54 4.60
C ASP A 52 6.33 0.73 5.87
N THR A 53 5.38 1.24 6.67
CA THR A 53 4.87 0.65 7.91
C THR A 53 3.41 0.20 7.82
N ALA A 54 2.98 -0.65 8.76
CA ALA A 54 1.60 -1.14 8.82
C ALA A 54 0.61 -0.04 9.24
N GLU A 55 1.05 0.85 10.14
CA GLU A 55 0.25 1.97 10.64
C GLU A 55 -0.05 2.97 9.52
N GLU A 56 0.94 3.29 8.68
CA GLU A 56 0.74 4.11 7.49
C GLU A 56 -0.23 3.47 6.49
N LEU A 57 -0.18 2.15 6.34
CA LEU A 57 -1.14 1.43 5.50
C LEU A 57 -2.56 1.52 6.10
N GLU A 58 -2.71 1.33 7.40
CA GLU A 58 -4.01 1.40 8.09
C GLU A 58 -4.63 2.80 7.97
N LEU A 59 -3.83 3.87 8.10
CA LEU A 59 -4.29 5.24 7.89
C LEU A 59 -4.82 5.47 6.47
N GLN A 60 -4.13 4.93 5.46
CA GLN A 60 -4.59 4.99 4.08
C GLN A 60 -5.82 4.10 3.84
N LEU A 61 -5.96 2.96 4.51
CA LEU A 61 -7.15 2.10 4.38
C LEU A 61 -8.39 2.77 4.97
N LYS A 62 -8.24 3.51 6.08
CA LYS A 62 -9.32 4.29 6.70
C LYS A 62 -9.75 5.48 5.84
N ASN A 63 -8.79 6.13 5.20
CA ASN A 63 -9.05 7.26 4.30
C ASN A 63 -8.32 7.04 2.96
N PRO A 64 -8.84 6.16 2.10
CA PRO A 64 -8.18 5.83 0.84
C PRO A 64 -8.09 7.09 -0.02
N PRO A 65 -6.86 7.48 -0.44
CA PRO A 65 -6.72 8.62 -1.32
C PRO A 65 -7.56 8.39 -2.58
N MET A 66 -8.17 9.48 -3.06
CA MET A 66 -8.83 9.47 -4.36
C MET A 66 -7.83 8.95 -5.39
N GLY A 67 -8.29 7.99 -6.17
CA GLY A 67 -7.52 7.36 -7.21
C GLY A 67 -7.24 8.42 -8.22
N ILE A 68 -5.97 8.80 -8.27
CA ILE A 68 -5.40 9.58 -9.35
C ILE A 68 -5.62 8.76 -10.63
N GLY A 69 -6.77 8.97 -11.27
CA GLY A 69 -6.89 8.80 -12.71
C GLY A 69 -6.01 9.86 -13.35
N LEU A 70 -4.69 9.69 -13.28
CA LEU A 70 -3.68 10.56 -13.89
C LEU A 70 -3.95 12.08 -13.73
N ASP A 71 -3.90 12.58 -12.51
CA ASP A 71 -3.51 13.97 -12.23
C ASP A 71 -2.21 13.94 -11.44
N ILE A 72 -1.10 14.13 -12.15
CA ILE A 72 0.24 14.31 -11.56
C ILE A 72 0.63 15.78 -11.64
N PRO A 73 0.38 16.61 -10.61
CA PRO A 73 1.17 17.82 -10.42
C PRO A 73 2.41 17.43 -9.61
N GLY A 74 3.44 16.95 -10.32
CA GLY A 74 4.83 17.13 -9.90
C GLY A 74 5.48 16.05 -9.04
N GLN A 75 5.71 14.84 -9.56
CA GLN A 75 6.89 14.06 -9.13
C GLN A 75 7.33 12.99 -10.13
N LEU A 76 8.04 13.42 -11.17
CA LEU A 76 8.93 12.60 -11.99
C LEU A 76 10.15 13.45 -12.38
N GLU A 77 10.87 13.98 -11.39
CA GLU A 77 12.24 14.46 -11.62
C GLU A 77 13.16 13.23 -11.65
N TRP A 78 13.19 12.58 -12.81
CA TRP A 78 14.31 11.73 -13.23
C TRP A 78 15.54 12.63 -13.35
N SER A 79 16.35 12.71 -12.30
CA SER A 79 17.71 13.22 -12.40
C SER A 79 18.61 12.12 -12.98
N GLY A 80 18.48 11.91 -14.29
CA GLY A 80 19.35 11.05 -15.08
C GLY A 80 19.90 11.84 -16.26
N GLY A 81 21.05 12.49 -16.08
CA GLY A 81 21.78 13.06 -17.20
C GLY A 81 22.93 13.98 -16.79
N ARG A 82 24.14 13.44 -16.68
CA ARG A 82 25.13 13.51 -17.78
C ARG A 82 26.31 12.59 -17.52
#